data_AF-A0ABD5VLX4-F1
#
_entry.id   AF-A0ABD5VLX4-F1
#
_cell.length_a   1.000
_cell.length_b   1.000
_cell.length_c   1.000
_cell.angle_alpha   90.00
_cell.angle_beta   90.00
_cell.angle_gamma   90.00
#
_symmetry.space_group_name_H-M   'P 1'
#
loop_
_entity.id
_entity.type
_entity.pdbx_description
1 polymer ?
#
loop_
_entity_poly.entity_id
_entity_poly.type
_entity_poly.pdbx_seq_one_letter_code
_entity_poly.pdbx_strand_id
1 'polypeptide(L)'
;MAHRDVPGGVRIRTDDGNEWRYDAIQAAADYYDWNRSDAVAYACEDMTGAVEFVRAVLGARISQSLSGATSPTSPHGSFAASTSTSSTM
;
A
#
# COMPACT_ATOMS: atom_id res chain seq x y z
N MET A 1 -12.38 -2.99 -31.54
CA MET A 1 -11.65 -2.54 -30.34
C MET A 1 -12.32 -1.25 -29.89
N ALA A 2 -12.92 -1.21 -28.70
CA ALA A 2 -13.59 0.00 -28.23
C ALA A 2 -12.54 1.12 -28.10
N HIS A 3 -12.72 2.20 -28.85
CA HIS A 3 -11.92 3.42 -28.68
C HIS A 3 -12.10 3.86 -27.23
N ARG A 4 -11.02 3.87 -26.44
CA ARG A 4 -11.07 4.45 -25.10
C ARG A 4 -11.38 5.93 -25.30
N ASP A 5 -12.56 6.33 -24.85
CA ASP A 5 -13.00 7.72 -24.89
C ASP A 5 -12.24 8.49 -23.80
N VAL A 6 -10.95 8.75 -24.06
CA VAL A 6 -10.06 9.47 -23.14
C VAL A 6 -10.27 10.96 -23.39
N PRO A 7 -10.81 11.71 -22.41
CA PRO A 7 -10.99 13.14 -22.59
C PRO A 7 -9.64 13.84 -22.75
N GLY A 8 -9.58 14.86 -23.60
CA GLY A 8 -8.36 15.66 -23.79
C GLY A 8 -7.95 16.50 -22.57
N GLY A 9 -8.81 16.63 -21.56
CA GLY A 9 -8.49 17.30 -20.31
C GLY A 9 -9.66 17.34 -19.32
N VAL A 10 -9.32 17.58 -18.05
CA VAL A 10 -10.28 17.73 -16.94
C VAL A 10 -10.13 19.14 -16.37
N ARG A 11 -11.27 19.81 -16.09
CA ARG A 11 -11.28 21.12 -15.43
C ARG A 11 -11.73 20.95 -13.98
N ILE A 12 -10.91 21.46 -13.06
CA ILE A 12 -11.21 21.49 -11.63
C ILE A 12 -11.65 22.91 -11.25
N ARG A 13 -12.83 23.02 -10.63
CA ARG A 13 -13.36 24.28 -10.10
C ARG A 13 -12.92 24.45 -8.64
N THR A 14 -12.30 25.60 -8.35
CA THR A 14 -11.70 25.94 -7.06
C THR A 14 -12.40 27.13 -6.38
N ASP A 15 -13.50 27.61 -6.95
CA ASP A 15 -14.37 28.64 -6.42
C ASP A 15 -15.47 28.07 -5.49
N ASP A 16 -16.23 28.98 -4.86
CA ASP A 16 -17.39 28.69 -4.00
C ASP A 16 -17.06 27.74 -2.82
N GLY A 17 -16.10 28.11 -1.98
CA GLY A 17 -15.76 27.31 -0.80
C GLY A 17 -14.88 26.10 -1.10
N ASN A 18 -14.39 25.97 -2.33
CA ASN A 18 -13.48 24.91 -2.76
C ASN A 18 -12.05 25.39 -2.97
N GLU A 19 -11.68 26.51 -2.36
CA GLU A 19 -10.36 27.11 -2.48
C GLU A 19 -9.27 26.13 -2.00
N TRP A 20 -9.60 25.28 -1.03
CA TRP A 20 -8.74 24.20 -0.55
C TRP A 20 -8.28 23.24 -1.67
N ARG A 21 -9.05 23.08 -2.75
CA ARG A 21 -8.63 22.27 -3.90
C ARG A 21 -7.46 22.92 -4.62
N TYR A 22 -7.47 24.25 -4.75
CA TYR A 22 -6.34 24.97 -5.32
C TYR A 22 -5.09 24.79 -4.47
N ASP A 23 -5.22 24.96 -3.15
CA ASP A 23 -4.10 24.82 -2.23
C ASP A 23 -3.53 23.39 -2.25
N ALA A 24 -4.39 22.37 -2.30
CA ALA A 24 -3.97 20.98 -2.42
C ALA A 24 -3.24 20.69 -3.74
N ILE A 25 -3.74 21.24 -4.85
CA ILE A 25 -3.10 21.11 -6.18
C ILE A 25 -1.74 21.83 -6.17
N GLN A 26 -1.67 23.01 -5.55
CA GLN A 26 -0.41 23.75 -5.43
C GLN A 26 0.59 22.98 -4.57
N ALA A 27 0.18 22.43 -3.44
CA ALA A 27 1.04 21.61 -2.60
C ALA A 27 1.56 20.36 -3.32
N ALA A 28 0.74 19.71 -4.14
CA ALA A 28 1.18 18.60 -4.97
C ALA A 28 2.18 19.06 -6.05
N ALA A 29 1.90 20.19 -6.72
CA ALA A 29 2.81 20.76 -7.70
C ALA A 29 4.18 21.09 -7.10
N ASP A 30 4.20 21.66 -5.91
CA ASP A 30 5.43 21.98 -5.17
C ASP A 30 6.18 20.70 -4.73
N TYR A 31 5.45 19.66 -4.32
CA TYR A 31 6.04 18.38 -3.92
C TYR A 31 6.71 17.65 -5.09
N TYR A 32 6.05 17.63 -6.26
CA TYR A 32 6.56 16.96 -7.45
C TYR A 32 7.49 17.84 -8.30
N ASP A 33 7.58 19.15 -8.02
CA ASP A 33 8.26 20.16 -8.84
C ASP A 33 7.77 20.17 -10.30
N TRP A 34 6.46 20.03 -10.49
CA TRP A 34 5.81 19.93 -11.80
C TRP A 34 4.70 20.97 -11.98
N ASN A 35 4.23 21.09 -13.23
CA ASN A 35 3.03 21.89 -13.47
C ASN A 35 1.81 21.23 -12.79
N ARG A 36 0.81 22.05 -12.48
CA ARG A 36 -0.39 21.63 -11.73
C ARG A 36 -1.17 20.48 -12.38
N SER A 37 -1.20 20.41 -13.72
CA SER A 37 -1.93 19.37 -14.43
C SER A 37 -1.25 18.02 -14.26
N ASP A 38 0.07 17.97 -14.43
CA ASP A 38 0.85 16.74 -14.23
C ASP A 38 0.84 16.32 -12.76
N ALA A 39 1.00 17.28 -11.84
CA ALA A 39 0.94 17.02 -10.41
C ALA A 39 -0.39 16.35 -9.97
N VAL A 40 -1.53 16.77 -10.53
CA VAL A 40 -2.82 16.14 -10.26
C VAL A 40 -2.88 14.71 -10.79
N ALA A 41 -2.38 14.48 -12.01
CA ALA A 41 -2.37 13.14 -12.61
C ALA A 41 -1.53 12.17 -11.78
N TYR A 42 -0.32 12.59 -11.39
CA TYR A 42 0.59 11.79 -10.58
C TYR A 42 0.09 11.58 -9.15
N ALA A 43 -0.50 12.60 -8.51
CA ALA A 43 -1.11 12.43 -7.20
C ALA A 43 -2.21 11.35 -7.21
N CYS A 44 -3.00 11.26 -8.29
CA CYS A 44 -4.00 10.20 -8.45
C CYS A 44 -3.36 8.82 -8.65
N GLU A 45 -2.30 8.72 -9.44
CA GLU A 45 -1.55 7.47 -9.61
C GLU A 45 -0.94 7.00 -8.29
N ASP A 46 -0.19 7.87 -7.61
CA ASP A 46 0.49 7.57 -6.35
C ASP A 46 -0.48 7.17 -5.24
N MET A 47 -1.63 7.85 -5.12
CA MET A 47 -2.65 7.51 -4.12
C MET A 47 -3.14 6.06 -4.30
N THR A 48 -3.39 5.65 -5.55
CA THR A 48 -3.83 4.27 -5.80
C THR A 48 -2.75 3.24 -5.45
N GLY A 49 -1.49 3.53 -5.80
CA GLY A 49 -0.36 2.70 -5.42
C GLY A 49 -0.18 2.60 -3.90
N ALA A 50 -0.31 3.71 -3.18
CA ALA A 50 -0.20 3.77 -1.72
C ALA A 50 -1.31 2.97 -1.03
N VAL A 51 -2.57 3.06 -1.49
CA VAL A 51 -3.68 2.29 -0.93
C VAL A 51 -3.50 0.79 -1.17
N GLU A 52 -3.08 0.39 -2.37
CA GLU A 52 -2.81 -1.02 -2.67
C GLU A 52 -1.63 -1.56 -1.87
N PHE A 53 -0.57 -0.76 -1.68
CA PHE A 53 0.54 -1.11 -0.80
C PHE A 53 0.09 -1.32 0.64
N VAL A 54 -0.71 -0.40 1.19
CA VAL A 54 -1.26 -0.53 2.55
C VAL A 54 -2.15 -1.77 2.67
N ARG A 55 -3.00 -2.06 1.67
CA ARG A 55 -3.81 -3.27 1.62
C ARG A 55 -2.95 -4.53 1.58
N ALA A 56 -1.88 -4.54 0.80
CA ALA A 56 -0.96 -5.66 0.72
C ALA A 56 -0.24 -5.89 2.07
N VAL A 57 0.26 -4.84 2.71
CA VAL A 57 0.95 -4.95 4.01
C VAL A 57 0.00 -5.39 5.10
N LEU A 58 -1.18 -4.77 5.22
CA LEU A 58 -2.16 -5.12 6.25
C LEU A 58 -2.81 -6.49 5.99
N GLY A 59 -3.12 -6.83 4.74
CA GLY A 59 -3.62 -8.14 4.34
C GLY A 59 -2.60 -9.24 4.61
N ALA A 60 -1.34 -9.04 4.21
CA ALA A 60 -0.25 -9.97 4.52
C ALA A 60 -0.03 -10.12 6.03
N ARG A 61 -0.17 -9.03 6.81
CA ARG A 61 -0.04 -9.08 8.27
C ARG A 61 -1.17 -9.84 8.93
N ILE A 62 -2.41 -9.74 8.43
CA ILE A 62 -3.54 -10.56 8.89
C ILE A 62 -3.28 -12.04 8.54
N SER A 63 -2.79 -12.35 7.33
CA SER A 63 -2.44 -13.73 6.95
C SER A 63 -1.28 -14.31 7.78
N GLN A 64 -0.26 -13.52 8.11
CA GLN A 64 0.84 -13.96 8.99
C GLN A 64 0.38 -14.13 10.45
N SER A 65 -0.51 -13.25 10.95
CA SER A 65 -1.14 -13.40 12.27
C SER A 65 -1.98 -14.68 12.37
N LEU A 66 -2.61 -15.11 11.27
CA LEU A 66 -3.37 -16.36 11.21
C LEU A 66 -2.45 -17.58 11.02
N SER A 67 -1.33 -17.44 10.30
CA SER A 67 -0.33 -18.51 10.15
C SER A 67 0.45 -18.78 11.44
N GLY A 68 0.65 -17.79 12.31
CA GLY A 68 1.28 -17.94 13.62
C GLY A 68 0.41 -18.62 14.68
N ALA A 69 -0.89 -18.82 14.41
CA ALA A 69 -1.85 -19.43 15.35
C ALA A 69 -2.04 -20.95 15.14
N THR A 70 -1.28 -21.59 14.24
CA THR A 70 -1.33 -23.05 14.03
C THR A 70 -0.09 -23.75 14.59
N SER A 71 0.16 -23.57 15.88
CA SER A 71 0.85 -24.60 16.68
C SER A 71 -0.17 -25.17 17.67
N PRO A 72 -0.78 -26.34 17.39
CA PRO A 72 -1.44 -27.08 18.44
C PRO A 72 -0.37 -27.60 19.40
N THR A 73 -0.20 -26.90 20.53
CA THR A 73 0.37 -27.50 21.74
C THR A 73 -0.54 -28.66 22.13
N SER A 74 -0.13 -29.88 21.78
CA SER A 74 -0.71 -31.11 22.31
C SER A 74 -0.61 -31.10 23.84
N PRO A 75 -1.69 -31.41 24.58
CA PRO A 75 -1.69 -31.44 26.05
C PRO A 75 -1.00 -32.68 26.66
N HIS A 76 -0.34 -33.51 25.85
CA HIS A 76 0.45 -34.64 26.34
C HIS A 76 1.93 -34.43 26.01
N GLY A 77 2.75 -34.44 27.06
CA GLY A 77 4.09 -33.88 27.06
C GLY A 77 5.12 -34.56 26.15
N SER A 78 6.06 -33.70 25.75
CA SER A 78 7.49 -33.91 25.51
C SER A 78 7.94 -34.97 24.49
N PHE A 79 8.54 -34.50 23.40
CA PHE A 79 9.77 -35.09 22.87
C PHE A 79 10.67 -33.97 22.33
N ALA A 80 11.60 -33.51 23.16
CA ALA A 80 12.73 -32.70 22.71
C ALA A 80 13.68 -33.59 21.91
N ALA A 81 13.76 -33.38 20.60
CA ALA A 81 14.81 -33.99 19.78
C ALA A 81 16.07 -33.13 19.89
N SER A 82 16.84 -33.35 20.96
CA SER A 82 18.24 -32.90 21.03
C SER A 82 19.11 -33.93 20.30
N THR A 83 19.48 -33.66 19.05
CA THR A 83 20.53 -34.42 18.38
C THR A 83 21.89 -33.99 18.92
N SER A 84 22.44 -34.78 19.82
CA SER A 84 23.86 -34.75 20.18
C SER A 84 24.66 -35.43 19.07
N THR A 85 25.33 -34.65 18.21
CA THR A 85 26.46 -35.18 17.43
C THR A 85 27.66 -35.31 18.36
N SER A 86 27.80 -36.49 18.95
CA SER A 86 29.07 -36.97 19.48
C SER A 86 29.84 -37.58 18.31
N SER A 87 31.03 -37.05 18.00
CA SER A 87 32.02 -37.75 17.19
C SER A 87 33.35 -37.67 17.91
N THR A 88 33.87 -38.86 18.17
CA THR A 88 35.05 -39.18 18.97
C THR A 88 36.25 -39.42 18.04
N MET A 89 37.43 -39.12 18.58
CA MET A 89 38.82 -39.31 18.09
C MET A 89 39.43 -38.15 17.32
#